data_AF-A0A444TWU0-F1
#
_entry.id   AF-A0A444TWU0-F1
#
_cell.length_a   1.000
_cell.length_b   1.000
_cell.length_c   1.000
_cell.angle_alpha   90.00
_cell.angle_beta   90.00
_cell.angle_gamma   90.00
#
_symmetry.space_group_name_H-M   'P 1'
#
loop_
_entity.id
_entity.type
_entity.pdbx_description
1 polymer ?
#
loop_
_entity_poly.entity_id
_entity_poly.type
_entity_poly.pdbx_seq_one_letter_code
_entity_poly.pdbx_strand_id
1 'polypeptide(L)'
;MQFLLAVTVTPFLTRYECDEPLLPYMAADLQDLLMSLLCRFIKKDHLDSHGTPEKLAKIDVTNKEVHVHHSKMDVGFAAEATLTVLSREEKISPRKLLEFQMECLKGLTAMSKKTLDKNPLKYSLFQNISCLDPRKMSKKPEIYESVDRISEEAEKSINENMAQKLAQANALRSKREEKTAELQTVQVELEERENDLKKCH
;
A
#
# COMPACT_ATOMS: atom_id res chain seq x y z
N MET A 1 27.55 -14.12 -0.89
CA MET A 1 26.10 -13.84 -1.11
C MET A 1 25.49 -12.94 -0.03
N GLN A 2 25.73 -13.20 1.26
CA GLN A 2 25.19 -12.37 2.37
C GLN A 2 25.43 -10.86 2.18
N PHE A 3 26.62 -10.47 1.71
CA PHE A 3 26.98 -9.08 1.46
C PHE A 3 26.16 -8.42 0.33
N LEU A 4 25.96 -9.09 -0.80
CA LEU A 4 25.18 -8.56 -1.93
C LEU A 4 23.71 -8.35 -1.55
N LEU A 5 23.16 -9.33 -0.82
CA LEU A 5 21.79 -9.31 -0.35
C LEU A 5 21.59 -8.23 0.71
N ALA A 6 22.51 -8.09 1.65
CA ALA A 6 22.51 -7.02 2.63
C ALA A 6 22.59 -5.65 1.95
N VAL A 7 23.52 -5.43 1.02
CA VAL A 7 23.63 -4.15 0.29
C VAL A 7 22.34 -3.78 -0.46
N THR A 8 21.57 -4.78 -0.91
CA THR A 8 20.32 -4.54 -1.63
C THR A 8 19.13 -4.32 -0.69
N VAL A 9 19.01 -5.14 0.36
CA VAL A 9 17.82 -5.18 1.23
C VAL A 9 17.95 -4.27 2.44
N THR A 10 19.15 -4.14 3.02
CA THR A 10 19.39 -3.35 4.24
C THR A 10 18.97 -1.88 4.06
N PRO A 11 19.30 -1.17 2.97
CA PRO A 11 18.87 0.23 2.81
C PRO A 11 17.35 0.38 2.82
N PHE A 12 16.62 -0.59 2.24
CA PHE A 12 15.17 -0.61 2.28
C PHE A 12 14.67 -0.82 3.71
N LEU A 13 15.16 -1.85 4.42
CA LEU A 13 14.73 -2.12 5.80
C LEU A 13 15.03 -0.94 6.72
N THR A 14 16.24 -0.40 6.67
CA THR A 14 16.63 0.77 7.49
C THR A 14 15.76 1.99 7.22
N ARG A 15 15.33 2.20 5.97
CA ARG A 15 14.42 3.30 5.62
C ARG A 15 13.03 3.09 6.22
N TYR A 16 12.48 1.87 6.15
CA TYR A 16 11.11 1.56 6.59
C TYR A 16 10.98 1.14 8.06
N GLU A 17 12.09 1.05 8.80
CA GLU A 17 12.15 0.81 10.25
C GLU A 17 12.06 2.11 11.09
N CYS A 18 11.74 3.25 10.47
CA CYS A 18 11.61 4.56 11.12
C CYS A 18 10.13 4.97 11.31
N ASP A 19 9.84 5.80 12.31
CA ASP A 19 8.49 6.36 12.59
C ASP A 19 8.04 7.45 11.60
N GLU A 20 8.67 7.54 10.42
CA GLU A 20 8.30 8.50 9.38
C GLU A 20 7.14 7.98 8.52
N PRO A 21 6.25 8.85 8.01
CA PRO A 21 5.12 8.46 7.17
C PRO A 21 5.57 8.09 5.74
N LEU A 22 6.33 7.00 5.62
CA LEU A 22 6.98 6.58 4.37
C LEU A 22 6.08 5.73 3.46
N LEU A 23 4.88 5.42 3.93
CA LEU A 23 3.92 4.56 3.23
C LEU A 23 3.63 5.01 1.78
N PRO A 24 3.51 6.31 1.45
CA PRO A 24 3.32 6.75 0.06
C PRO A 24 4.47 6.36 -0.88
N TYR A 25 5.71 6.29 -0.37
CA TYR A 25 6.90 5.94 -1.14
C TYR A 25 7.06 4.43 -1.34
N MET A 26 6.39 3.63 -0.50
CA MET A 26 6.62 2.19 -0.38
C MET A 26 6.44 1.42 -1.67
N ALA A 27 5.43 1.79 -2.47
CA ALA A 27 5.15 1.09 -3.72
C ALA A 27 6.30 1.22 -4.73
N ALA A 28 6.86 2.42 -4.88
CA ALA A 28 7.96 2.69 -5.79
C ALA A 28 9.27 2.08 -5.27
N ASP A 29 9.58 2.28 -3.98
CA ASP A 29 10.82 1.80 -3.37
C ASP A 29 10.86 0.26 -3.37
N LEU A 30 9.72 -0.41 -3.15
CA LEU A 30 9.64 -1.87 -3.20
C LEU A 30 9.76 -2.41 -4.64
N GLN A 31 9.21 -1.68 -5.62
CA GLN A 31 9.42 -2.00 -7.02
C GLN A 31 10.91 -1.95 -7.39
N ASP A 32 11.64 -0.91 -6.96
CA ASP A 32 13.07 -0.76 -7.21
C ASP A 32 13.89 -1.85 -6.52
N LEU A 33 13.52 -2.22 -5.29
CA LEU A 33 14.13 -3.34 -4.56
C LEU A 33 13.94 -4.66 -5.33
N LEU A 34 12.72 -4.95 -5.78
CA LEU A 34 12.41 -6.15 -6.55
C LEU A 34 13.16 -6.18 -7.88
N MET A 35 13.16 -5.07 -8.62
CA MET A 35 13.91 -4.95 -9.87
C MET A 35 15.40 -5.21 -9.67
N SER A 36 16.00 -4.63 -8.63
CA SER A 36 17.41 -4.81 -8.29
C SER A 36 17.77 -6.25 -7.92
N LEU A 37 16.82 -7.01 -7.35
CA LEU A 37 17.00 -8.43 -7.04
C LEU A 37 16.84 -9.31 -8.29
N LEU A 38 15.78 -9.09 -9.07
CA LEU A 38 15.42 -9.94 -10.19
C LEU A 38 16.36 -9.77 -11.39
N CYS A 39 16.85 -8.56 -11.66
CA CYS A 39 17.74 -8.29 -12.80
C CYS A 39 19.06 -9.05 -12.78
N ARG A 40 19.44 -9.61 -11.64
CA ARG A 40 20.68 -10.36 -11.46
C ARG A 40 20.64 -11.78 -12.01
N PHE A 41 19.45 -12.38 -12.06
CA PHE A 41 19.30 -13.78 -12.45
C PHE A 41 18.12 -14.05 -13.40
N ILE A 42 17.26 -13.08 -13.67
CA ILE A 42 16.17 -13.19 -14.65
C ILE A 42 16.59 -12.50 -15.95
N LYS A 43 16.24 -13.11 -17.09
CA LYS A 43 16.50 -12.55 -18.42
C LYS A 43 15.82 -11.20 -18.57
N LYS A 44 16.49 -10.27 -19.26
CA LYS A 44 15.98 -8.92 -19.54
C LYS A 44 14.65 -8.96 -20.32
N ASP A 45 14.45 -9.97 -21.16
CA ASP A 45 13.21 -10.16 -21.93
C ASP A 45 11.96 -10.35 -21.06
N HIS A 46 12.13 -10.77 -19.80
CA HIS A 46 11.05 -10.92 -18.83
C HIS A 46 10.99 -9.77 -17.81
N LEU A 47 11.95 -8.85 -17.87
CA LEU A 47 12.03 -7.66 -17.04
C LEU A 47 11.81 -6.44 -17.92
N ASP A 48 10.54 -6.12 -18.19
CA ASP A 48 10.18 -4.86 -18.82
C ASP A 48 10.78 -3.71 -17.99
N SER A 49 11.62 -2.86 -18.60
CA SER A 49 12.21 -1.66 -17.96
C SER A 49 11.17 -0.69 -17.39
N HIS A 50 9.90 -0.84 -17.81
CA HIS A 50 8.74 -0.06 -17.39
C HIS A 50 7.62 -0.92 -16.76
N GLY A 51 7.95 -2.13 -16.30
CA GLY A 51 6.97 -3.05 -15.72
C GLY A 51 6.22 -2.39 -14.57
N THR A 52 4.88 -2.36 -14.65
CA THR A 52 4.06 -1.94 -13.52
C THR A 52 4.34 -2.85 -12.32
N PRO A 53 4.22 -2.36 -11.07
CA PRO A 53 4.41 -3.16 -9.86
C PRO A 53 3.68 -4.51 -9.88
N GLU A 54 2.51 -4.53 -10.53
CA GLU A 54 1.67 -5.71 -10.72
C GLU A 54 2.29 -6.78 -11.64
N LYS A 55 2.96 -6.37 -12.72
CA LYS A 55 3.64 -7.31 -13.62
C LYS A 55 4.81 -7.99 -12.92
N LEU A 56 5.58 -7.21 -12.16
CA LEU A 56 6.71 -7.72 -11.38
C LEU A 56 6.25 -8.69 -10.28
N ALA A 57 5.12 -8.40 -9.64
CA ALA A 57 4.52 -9.27 -8.63
C ALA A 57 4.05 -10.62 -9.18
N LYS A 58 3.85 -10.76 -10.50
CA LYS A 58 3.34 -11.96 -11.18
C LYS A 58 4.43 -12.84 -11.81
N ILE A 59 5.69 -12.40 -11.79
CA ILE A 59 6.79 -13.19 -12.36
C ILE A 59 6.98 -14.45 -11.52
N ASP A 60 6.87 -15.62 -12.16
CA ASP A 60 7.25 -16.88 -11.54
C ASP A 60 8.77 -17.05 -11.58
N VAL A 61 9.41 -16.62 -10.47
CA VAL A 61 10.86 -16.72 -10.28
C VAL A 61 11.36 -18.16 -10.16
N THR A 62 10.48 -19.17 -10.04
CA THR A 62 10.89 -20.57 -9.96
C THR A 62 11.04 -21.24 -11.31
N ASN A 63 10.47 -20.64 -12.37
CA ASN A 63 10.61 -21.13 -13.72
C ASN A 63 12.06 -20.94 -14.20
N LYS A 64 12.73 -22.03 -14.61
CA LYS A 64 14.12 -22.00 -15.07
C LYS A 64 14.25 -21.35 -16.46
N GLU A 65 13.18 -21.31 -17.25
CA GLU A 65 13.19 -20.73 -18.59
C GLU A 65 13.38 -19.22 -18.56
N VAL A 66 12.92 -18.56 -17.48
CA VAL A 66 13.09 -17.11 -17.29
C VAL A 66 14.47 -16.76 -16.73
N HIS A 67 15.25 -17.74 -16.26
CA HIS A 67 16.57 -17.50 -15.67
C HIS A 67 17.64 -17.27 -16.73
N VAL A 68 18.60 -16.40 -16.42
CA VAL A 68 19.85 -16.32 -17.17
C VAL A 68 20.66 -17.61 -16.97
N HIS A 69 21.56 -17.90 -17.90
CA HIS A 69 22.51 -19.00 -17.75
C HIS A 69 23.34 -18.80 -16.47
N HIS A 70 23.61 -19.88 -15.74
CA HIS A 70 24.30 -19.85 -14.44
C HIS A 70 25.64 -19.08 -14.48
N SER A 71 26.37 -19.15 -15.59
CA SER A 71 27.64 -18.43 -15.75
C SER A 71 27.49 -16.93 -16.02
N LYS A 72 26.31 -16.46 -16.41
CA LYS A 72 25.99 -15.05 -16.68
C LYS A 72 25.24 -14.38 -15.52
N MET A 73 25.01 -15.10 -14.43
CA MET A 73 24.34 -14.57 -13.25
C MET A 73 25.24 -13.57 -12.53
N ASP A 74 24.66 -12.42 -12.15
CA ASP A 74 25.36 -11.40 -11.39
C ASP A 74 25.48 -11.83 -9.91
N VAL A 75 26.70 -12.19 -9.51
CA VAL A 75 27.09 -12.53 -8.13
C VAL A 75 27.56 -11.32 -7.32
N GLY A 76 27.63 -10.14 -7.95
CA GLY A 76 28.12 -8.90 -7.38
C GLY A 76 29.60 -8.67 -7.58
N PHE A 77 29.97 -7.39 -7.73
CA PHE A 77 31.33 -6.93 -8.02
C PHE A 77 32.42 -7.53 -7.11
N ALA A 78 32.22 -7.49 -5.79
CA ALA A 78 33.20 -7.99 -4.83
C ALA A 78 33.42 -9.51 -4.93
N ALA A 79 32.34 -10.27 -5.15
CA ALA A 79 32.41 -11.71 -5.30
C ALA A 79 33.07 -12.08 -6.64
N GLU A 80 32.69 -11.41 -7.72
CA GLU A 80 33.26 -11.63 -9.06
C GLU A 80 34.75 -11.32 -9.12
N ALA A 81 35.19 -10.22 -8.49
CA ALA A 81 36.62 -9.89 -8.37
C ALA A 81 37.40 -10.99 -7.63
N THR A 82 36.85 -11.49 -6.52
CA THR A 82 37.46 -12.56 -5.73
C THR A 82 37.54 -13.87 -6.51
N LEU A 83 36.45 -14.24 -7.22
CA LEU A 83 36.41 -15.44 -8.06
C LEU A 83 37.40 -15.36 -9.22
N THR A 84 37.57 -14.17 -9.81
CA THR A 84 38.53 -13.93 -10.90
C THR A 84 39.97 -14.12 -10.42
N VAL A 85 40.32 -13.61 -9.24
CA VAL A 85 41.65 -13.81 -8.64
C VAL A 85 41.89 -15.28 -8.32
N LEU A 86 40.94 -15.94 -7.66
CA LEU A 86 41.07 -17.36 -7.28
C LEU A 86 41.11 -18.29 -8.49
N SER A 87 40.46 -17.93 -9.60
CA SER A 87 40.54 -18.67 -10.85
C SER A 87 41.89 -18.48 -11.56
N ARG A 88 42.49 -17.28 -11.50
CA ARG A 88 43.82 -17.01 -12.05
C ARG A 88 44.92 -17.73 -11.27
N GLU A 89 44.74 -17.86 -9.96
CA GLU A 89 45.66 -18.58 -9.08
C GLU A 89 45.45 -20.10 -9.10
N GLU A 90 44.56 -20.63 -9.97
CA GLU A 90 44.17 -22.05 -10.07
C GLU A 90 43.69 -22.69 -8.75
N LYS A 91 43.33 -21.87 -7.75
CA LYS A 91 42.86 -22.32 -6.44
C LYS A 91 41.43 -22.88 -6.48
N ILE A 92 40.69 -22.59 -7.56
CA ILE A 92 39.31 -23.03 -7.76
C ILE A 92 39.19 -23.81 -9.07
N SER A 93 38.69 -25.04 -8.98
CA SER A 93 38.27 -25.82 -10.14
C SER A 93 37.01 -25.21 -10.80
N PRO A 94 36.85 -25.29 -12.13
CA PRO A 94 35.64 -24.83 -12.82
C PRO A 94 34.34 -25.44 -12.28
N ARG A 95 34.39 -26.69 -11.81
CA ARG A 95 33.25 -27.37 -11.19
C ARG A 95 32.78 -26.68 -9.91
N LYS A 96 33.69 -26.33 -9.00
CA LYS A 96 33.38 -25.60 -7.75
C LYS A 96 32.81 -24.21 -8.03
N LEU A 97 33.31 -23.53 -9.07
CA LEU A 97 32.77 -22.23 -9.49
C LEU A 97 31.30 -22.37 -9.94
N LEU A 98 31.01 -23.40 -10.75
CA LEU A 98 29.65 -23.68 -11.22
C LEU A 98 28.72 -24.07 -10.06
N GLU A 99 29.18 -24.93 -9.14
CA GLU A 99 28.43 -25.32 -7.94
C GLU A 99 28.07 -24.08 -7.10
N PHE A 100 29.03 -23.18 -6.89
CA PHE A 100 28.80 -21.91 -6.20
C PHE A 100 27.75 -21.02 -6.91
N GLN A 101 27.83 -20.90 -8.24
CA GLN A 101 26.84 -20.15 -9.03
C GLN A 101 25.44 -20.76 -8.91
N MET A 102 25.32 -22.09 -8.93
CA MET A 102 24.05 -22.79 -8.75
C MET A 102 23.47 -22.58 -7.34
N GLU A 103 24.30 -22.61 -6.31
CA GLU A 103 23.88 -22.31 -4.93
C GLU A 103 23.41 -20.86 -4.79
N CYS A 104 24.12 -19.93 -5.44
CA CYS A 104 23.75 -18.52 -5.45
C CYS A 104 22.41 -18.28 -6.17
N LEU A 105 22.19 -18.92 -7.32
CA LEU A 105 20.91 -18.88 -8.03
C LEU A 105 19.78 -19.42 -7.15
N LYS A 106 20.01 -20.55 -6.47
CA LYS A 106 19.02 -21.16 -5.55
C LYS A 106 18.67 -20.22 -4.39
N GLY A 107 19.67 -19.57 -3.79
CA GLY A 107 19.47 -18.60 -2.71
C GLY A 107 18.70 -17.36 -3.16
N LEU A 108 19.09 -16.76 -4.29
CA LEU A 108 18.39 -15.62 -4.89
C LEU A 108 16.95 -15.97 -5.24
N THR A 109 16.72 -17.10 -5.89
CA THR A 109 15.37 -17.59 -6.23
C THR A 109 14.51 -17.74 -4.98
N ALA A 110 15.04 -18.37 -3.92
CA ALA A 110 14.30 -18.60 -2.69
C ALA A 110 13.94 -17.29 -1.96
N MET A 111 14.86 -16.31 -1.95
CA MET A 111 14.57 -15.00 -1.38
C MET A 111 13.54 -14.25 -2.22
N SER A 112 13.77 -14.09 -3.52
CA SER A 112 12.86 -13.37 -4.41
C SER A 112 11.46 -13.95 -4.35
N LYS A 113 11.32 -15.27 -4.25
CA LYS A 113 10.03 -15.93 -4.04
C LYS A 113 9.36 -15.46 -2.74
N LYS A 114 10.06 -15.51 -1.61
CA LYS A 114 9.52 -15.05 -0.32
C LYS A 114 9.13 -13.56 -0.35
N THR A 115 9.95 -12.72 -0.97
CA THR A 115 9.68 -11.28 -1.11
C THR A 115 8.45 -11.03 -1.98
N LEU A 116 8.31 -11.74 -3.10
CA LEU A 116 7.12 -11.67 -3.98
C LEU A 116 5.87 -12.23 -3.30
N ASP A 117 5.99 -13.32 -2.54
CA ASP A 117 4.88 -13.93 -1.82
C ASP A 117 4.29 -12.97 -0.78
N LYS A 118 5.16 -12.26 -0.03
CA LYS A 118 4.78 -11.31 1.03
C LYS A 118 4.63 -9.86 0.56
N ASN A 119 4.64 -9.63 -0.75
CA ASN A 119 4.65 -8.30 -1.33
C ASN A 119 3.38 -7.47 -0.99
N PRO A 120 3.50 -6.33 -0.30
CA PRO A 120 2.40 -5.39 -0.04
C PRO A 120 1.73 -4.85 -1.31
N LEU A 121 2.42 -4.82 -2.44
CA LEU A 121 1.88 -4.37 -3.74
C LEU A 121 0.72 -5.24 -4.25
N LYS A 122 0.45 -6.39 -3.64
CA LYS A 122 -0.74 -7.20 -3.93
C LYS A 122 -2.03 -6.56 -3.41
N TYR A 123 -1.96 -5.67 -2.43
CA TYR A 123 -3.12 -5.04 -1.82
C TYR A 123 -3.44 -3.71 -2.48
N SER A 124 -4.72 -3.45 -2.76
CA SER A 124 -5.17 -2.22 -3.42
C SER A 124 -4.77 -0.96 -2.65
N LEU A 125 -4.76 -1.02 -1.32
CA LEU A 125 -4.33 0.09 -0.47
C LEU A 125 -2.93 0.59 -0.84
N PHE A 126 -1.96 -0.32 -0.99
CA PHE A 126 -0.57 0.04 -1.33
C PHE A 126 -0.42 0.52 -2.77
N GLN A 127 -1.27 0.05 -3.69
CA GLN A 127 -1.30 0.54 -5.07
C GLN A 127 -1.85 1.98 -5.12
N ASN A 128 -2.95 2.22 -4.42
CA ASN A 128 -3.67 3.50 -4.43
C ASN A 128 -2.92 4.58 -3.64
N ILE A 129 -2.32 4.25 -2.49
CA ILE A 129 -1.60 5.24 -1.66
C ILE A 129 -0.39 5.83 -2.36
N SER A 130 0.09 5.19 -3.43
CA SER A 130 1.18 5.72 -4.25
C SER A 130 0.81 7.01 -4.99
N CYS A 131 -0.48 7.39 -5.04
CA CYS A 131 -0.90 8.72 -5.47
C CYS A 131 -0.47 9.81 -4.50
N LEU A 132 -0.23 9.48 -3.23
CA LEU A 132 0.25 10.44 -2.23
C LEU A 132 1.79 10.57 -2.23
N ASP A 133 2.51 9.91 -3.16
CA ASP A 133 3.97 10.04 -3.26
C ASP A 133 4.33 11.44 -3.80
N PRO A 134 4.95 12.33 -3.00
CA PRO A 134 5.30 13.69 -3.43
C PRO A 134 6.18 13.74 -4.69
N ARG A 135 6.97 12.69 -4.97
CA ARG A 135 7.80 12.56 -6.17
C ARG A 135 6.95 12.41 -7.45
N LYS A 136 5.73 11.88 -7.31
CA LYS A 136 4.74 11.79 -8.39
C LYS A 136 3.82 13.01 -8.40
N MET A 137 3.54 13.60 -7.22
CA MET A 137 2.70 14.79 -7.09
C MET A 137 3.26 15.98 -7.88
N SER A 138 4.54 16.26 -7.68
CA SER A 138 5.24 17.37 -8.34
C SER A 138 5.28 17.28 -9.88
N LYS A 139 5.06 16.10 -10.47
CA LYS A 139 5.17 15.88 -11.91
C LYS A 139 3.85 16.07 -12.67
N LYS A 140 2.70 16.10 -11.99
CA LYS A 140 1.38 16.19 -12.61
C LYS A 140 0.43 17.07 -11.79
N PRO A 141 0.68 18.39 -11.72
CA PRO A 141 -0.11 19.31 -10.89
C PRO A 141 -1.61 19.25 -11.19
N GLU A 142 -2.00 19.09 -12.46
CA GLU A 142 -3.40 18.99 -12.92
C GLU A 142 -4.20 17.87 -12.23
N ILE A 143 -3.56 16.73 -11.93
CA ILE A 143 -4.23 15.61 -11.26
C ILE A 143 -4.51 15.94 -9.80
N TYR A 144 -3.64 16.73 -9.16
CA TYR A 144 -3.79 17.07 -7.74
C TYR A 144 -4.72 18.25 -7.51
N GLU A 145 -4.78 19.20 -8.43
CA GLU A 145 -5.87 20.20 -8.46
C GLU A 145 -7.24 19.50 -8.54
N SER A 146 -7.32 18.38 -9.25
CA SER A 146 -8.55 17.56 -9.32
C SER A 146 -8.86 16.89 -7.98
N VAL A 147 -7.83 16.39 -7.28
CA VAL A 147 -7.98 15.75 -5.95
C VAL A 147 -8.38 16.77 -4.89
N ASP A 148 -7.77 17.95 -4.89
CA ASP A 148 -8.09 19.05 -3.97
C ASP A 148 -9.55 19.48 -4.17
N ARG A 149 -9.99 19.66 -5.43
CA ARG A 149 -11.39 19.95 -5.75
C ARG A 149 -12.35 18.85 -5.27
N ILE A 150 -12.00 17.58 -5.44
CA ILE A 150 -12.82 16.46 -4.94
C ILE A 150 -12.88 16.47 -3.41
N SER A 151 -11.77 16.79 -2.73
CA SER A 151 -11.73 16.90 -1.27
C SER A 151 -12.61 18.04 -0.78
N GLU A 152 -12.50 19.22 -1.39
CA GLU A 152 -13.34 20.39 -1.09
C GLU A 152 -14.83 20.09 -1.33
N GLU A 153 -15.16 19.41 -2.43
CA GLU A 153 -16.54 19.07 -2.78
C GLU A 153 -17.12 18.00 -1.83
N ALA A 154 -16.30 17.03 -1.41
CA ALA A 154 -16.67 16.06 -0.40
C ALA A 154 -16.92 16.71 0.97
N GLU A 155 -16.03 17.61 1.41
CA GLU A 155 -16.19 18.38 2.65
C GLU A 155 -17.47 19.23 2.62
N LYS A 156 -17.71 19.92 1.50
CA LYS A 156 -18.93 20.70 1.31
C LYS A 156 -20.18 19.81 1.38
N SER A 157 -20.18 18.67 0.71
CA SER A 157 -21.30 17.72 0.74
C SER A 157 -21.57 17.18 2.14
N ILE A 158 -20.51 16.85 2.90
CA ILE A 158 -20.64 16.40 4.29
C ILE A 158 -21.26 17.49 5.16
N ASN A 159 -20.78 18.73 5.02
CA ASN A 159 -21.26 19.87 5.79
C ASN A 159 -22.73 20.20 5.47
N GLU A 160 -23.11 20.17 4.19
CA GLU A 160 -24.50 20.38 3.76
C GLU A 160 -25.43 19.30 4.31
N ASN A 161 -25.03 18.04 4.23
CA ASN A 161 -25.78 16.91 4.79
C ASN A 161 -25.93 17.03 6.31
N MET A 162 -24.88 17.46 7.02
CA MET A 162 -24.93 17.70 8.46
C MET A 162 -25.89 18.84 8.81
N ALA A 163 -25.82 19.95 8.08
CA ALA A 163 -26.70 21.11 8.26
C ALA A 163 -28.17 20.75 8.04
N GLN A 164 -28.48 19.96 7.00
CA GLN A 164 -29.84 19.48 6.73
C GLN A 164 -30.36 18.60 7.87
N LYS A 165 -29.56 17.66 8.36
CA LYS A 165 -29.96 16.80 9.50
C LYS A 165 -30.20 17.60 10.78
N LEU A 166 -29.37 18.61 11.05
CA LEU A 166 -29.55 19.53 12.17
C LEU A 166 -30.86 20.32 12.04
N ALA A 167 -31.14 20.87 10.87
CA ALA A 167 -32.39 21.61 10.61
C ALA A 167 -33.62 20.72 10.79
N GLN A 168 -33.57 19.49 10.27
CA GLN A 168 -34.65 18.51 10.43
C GLN A 168 -34.87 18.15 11.91
N ALA A 169 -33.80 17.92 12.67
CA ALA A 169 -33.89 17.64 14.10
C ALA A 169 -34.50 18.80 14.89
N ASN A 170 -34.15 20.05 14.57
CA ASN A 170 -34.71 21.23 15.21
C ASN A 170 -36.20 21.42 14.88
N ALA A 171 -36.61 21.22 13.63
CA ALA A 171 -38.02 21.28 13.24
C ALA A 171 -38.88 20.23 13.97
N LEU A 172 -38.35 19.02 14.16
CA LEU A 172 -39.02 17.97 14.94
C LEU A 172 -39.12 18.33 16.44
N ARG A 173 -38.11 18.99 17.01
CA ARG A 173 -38.15 19.47 18.40
C ARG A 173 -39.25 20.51 18.59
N SER A 174 -39.33 21.51 17.71
CA SER A 174 -40.37 22.53 17.77
C SER A 174 -41.78 21.94 17.64
N LYS A 175 -42.00 21.01 16.69
CA LYS A 175 -43.28 20.29 16.57
C LYS A 175 -43.62 19.46 17.81
N ARG A 176 -42.62 18.87 18.46
CA ARG A 176 -42.82 18.12 19.70
C ARG A 176 -43.25 19.06 20.83
N GLU A 177 -42.61 20.22 20.95
CA GLU A 177 -42.95 21.24 21.95
C GLU A 177 -44.40 21.74 21.78
N GLU A 178 -44.80 22.05 20.55
CA GLU A 178 -46.18 22.45 20.22
C GLU A 178 -47.18 21.36 20.61
N LYS A 179 -46.93 20.11 20.19
CA LYS A 179 -47.81 18.98 20.51
C LYS A 179 -47.88 18.69 22.01
N THR A 180 -46.79 18.89 22.75
CA THR A 180 -46.81 18.76 24.22
C THR A 180 -47.63 19.85 24.90
N ALA A 181 -47.62 21.08 24.36
CA ALA A 181 -48.47 22.15 24.86
C ALA A 181 -49.96 21.87 24.58
N GLU A 182 -50.30 21.38 23.38
CA GLU A 182 -51.67 20.95 23.05
C GLU A 182 -52.17 19.84 23.99
N LEU A 183 -51.35 18.81 24.21
CA LEU A 183 -51.68 17.70 25.13
C LEU A 183 -51.92 18.18 26.57
N GLN A 184 -51.10 19.11 27.06
CA GLN A 184 -51.32 19.72 28.39
C GLN A 184 -52.65 20.46 28.45
N THR A 185 -53.00 21.20 27.40
CA THR A 185 -54.26 21.94 27.33
C THR A 185 -55.46 20.99 27.37
N VAL A 186 -55.45 19.94 26.55
CA VAL A 186 -56.51 18.91 26.52
C VAL A 186 -56.62 18.19 27.88
N GLN A 187 -55.50 17.95 28.55
CA GLN A 187 -55.51 17.27 29.84
C GLN A 187 -56.16 18.13 30.94
N VAL A 188 -55.92 19.45 30.93
CA VAL A 188 -56.61 20.39 31.82
C VAL A 188 -58.12 20.39 31.56
N GLU A 189 -58.55 20.45 30.29
CA GLU A 189 -59.97 20.42 29.93
C GLU A 189 -60.68 19.12 30.37
N LEU A 190 -59.98 17.98 30.29
CA LEU A 190 -60.50 16.69 30.76
C LEU A 190 -60.64 16.67 32.28
N GLU A 191 -59.67 17.19 33.02
CA GLU A 191 -59.74 17.28 34.49
C GLU A 191 -60.87 18.21 34.94
N GLU A 192 -61.09 19.34 34.26
CA GLU A 192 -62.22 20.23 34.51
C GLU A 192 -63.57 19.53 34.29
N ARG A 193 -63.73 18.83 33.15
CA ARG A 193 -64.95 18.05 32.87
C ARG A 193 -65.19 16.93 33.88
N GLU A 194 -64.13 16.26 34.31
CA GLU A 194 -64.24 15.20 35.33
C GLU A 194 -64.71 15.77 36.68
N ASN A 195 -64.20 16.94 37.06
CA ASN A 195 -64.62 17.65 38.28
C ASN A 195 -66.07 18.13 38.22
N ASP A 196 -66.54 18.57 37.05
CA ASP A 196 -67.95 18.96 36.86
C ASP A 196 -68.90 17.76 36.90
N LEU A 197 -68.49 16.61 36.35
CA LEU A 197 -69.22 15.34 36.47
C LEU A 197 -69.32 14.88 37.93
N LYS A 198 -68.24 15.01 38.71
CA LYS A 198 -68.23 14.69 40.15
C LYS A 198 -69.12 15.60 41.00
N LYS A 199 -69.49 16.80 40.52
CA LYS A 199 -70.43 17.71 41.20
C LYS A 199 -71.91 17.40 40.89
N CYS A 200 -72.20 16.61 39.86
CA CYS A 200 -73.57 16.25 39.45
C CYS A 200 -74.05 14.88 40.00
N HIS A 201 -73.28 14.28 40.90
CA HIS A 201 -73.65 13.12 41.73
C HIS A 201 -73.49 13.48 43.20
#